data_AF-A0A520FY24-F1
#
_entry.id   AF-A0A520FY24-F1
#
_cell.length_a   1.000
_cell.length_b   1.000
_cell.length_c   1.000
_cell.angle_alpha   90.00
_cell.angle_beta   90.00
_cell.angle_gamma   90.00
#
_symmetry.space_group_name_H-M   'P 1'
#
loop_
_entity.id
_entity.type
_entity.pdbx_description
1 polymer ?
#
loop_
_entity_poly.entity_id
_entity_poly.type
_entity_poly.pdbx_seq_one_letter_code
_entity_poly.pdbx_strand_id
1 'polypeptide(L)'
;MQKPARLPRLYLLSCLFLAWLLCAPAGAAVTLNNAIANQAQASFIEAASSKNATLNSNKVRVVPPTTIRYYRDDQFSNEALASRIGRQLFVQASAEACNADETANEQVRISIASKLTGDMEWFDASETGPDTGLFRIPRQVMTMDGGVRPVPGDGILQVLKNDTLMARIENCGSAAVSMLLIDPSGIVFDSRSDEPVAGATVAIIDASGEGNGGNAGGPAKVFSNDGAPAPDTVTTGADGRFEFPQVGAGRYRLVVTPPPSYD
;
A
#
# COMPACT_ATOMS: atom_id res chain seq x y z
N MET A 1 -74.41 -1.00 -56.05
CA MET A 1 -74.84 -0.36 -54.79
C MET A 1 -73.96 -0.85 -53.67
N GLN A 2 -73.80 -0.02 -52.63
CA GLN A 2 -72.98 -0.17 -51.41
C GLN A 2 -71.49 0.18 -51.49
N LYS A 3 -71.20 1.27 -50.76
CA LYS A 3 -69.91 1.86 -50.42
C LYS A 3 -69.44 1.24 -49.09
N PRO A 4 -68.15 0.92 -48.92
CA PRO A 4 -67.52 0.92 -47.60
C PRO A 4 -66.39 1.96 -47.60
N ALA A 5 -66.48 3.04 -46.82
CA ALA A 5 -66.17 3.15 -45.39
C ALA A 5 -64.66 3.28 -45.13
N ARG A 6 -64.28 4.44 -44.58
CA ARG A 6 -62.92 4.91 -44.27
C ARG A 6 -62.24 4.01 -43.23
N LEU A 7 -60.94 3.77 -43.40
CA LEU A 7 -60.00 3.39 -42.34
C LEU A 7 -59.04 4.58 -42.06
N PRO A 8 -58.72 4.89 -40.80
CA PRO A 8 -57.96 6.09 -40.43
C PRO A 8 -56.45 5.92 -40.58
N ARG A 9 -55.78 7.05 -40.87
CA ARG A 9 -54.32 7.25 -40.80
C ARG A 9 -53.81 6.89 -39.41
N LEU A 10 -52.84 5.98 -39.33
CA LEU A 10 -51.95 5.86 -38.18
C LEU A 10 -50.57 6.38 -38.60
N TYR A 11 -50.08 7.37 -37.86
CA TYR A 11 -48.83 8.08 -38.10
C TYR A 11 -47.62 7.14 -37.91
N LEU A 12 -46.75 7.07 -38.91
CA LEU A 12 -45.41 6.51 -38.77
C LEU A 12 -44.56 7.56 -38.02
N LEU A 13 -44.40 7.40 -36.70
CA LEU A 13 -43.34 8.11 -35.98
C LEU A 13 -42.04 7.33 -36.17
N SER A 14 -41.20 7.82 -37.08
CA SER A 14 -39.78 7.48 -37.15
C SER A 14 -39.09 7.97 -35.88
N CYS A 15 -38.76 7.06 -34.97
CA CYS A 15 -37.83 7.31 -33.88
C CYS A 15 -36.46 6.78 -34.28
N LEU A 16 -35.61 7.69 -34.75
CA LEU A 16 -34.18 7.49 -34.95
C LEU A 16 -33.54 7.34 -33.55
N PHE A 17 -33.28 6.12 -33.09
CA PHE A 17 -32.43 5.91 -31.92
C PHE A 17 -30.97 6.04 -32.35
N LEU A 18 -30.43 7.23 -32.18
CA LEU A 18 -29.00 7.52 -32.31
C LEU A 18 -28.29 6.93 -31.09
N ALA A 19 -27.74 5.72 -31.22
CA ALA A 19 -26.92 5.11 -30.17
C ALA A 19 -25.62 5.90 -30.01
N TRP A 20 -25.54 6.73 -28.96
CA TRP A 20 -24.29 7.31 -28.51
C TRP A 20 -23.42 6.20 -27.90
N LEU A 21 -22.41 5.77 -28.64
CA LEU A 21 -21.31 4.98 -28.11
C LEU A 21 -20.43 5.93 -27.25
N LEU A 22 -20.74 6.04 -25.96
CA LEU A 22 -19.83 6.66 -25.01
C LEU A 22 -18.70 5.68 -24.75
N CYS A 23 -17.55 5.96 -25.37
CA CYS A 23 -16.28 5.35 -25.02
C CYS A 23 -15.93 5.80 -23.59
N ALA A 24 -16.10 4.91 -22.61
CA ALA A 24 -15.60 5.16 -21.26
C ALA A 24 -14.06 5.04 -21.28
N PRO A 25 -13.31 5.97 -20.67
CA PRO A 25 -11.86 5.86 -20.61
C PRO A 25 -11.47 4.63 -19.78
N ALA A 26 -10.59 3.80 -20.35
CA ALA A 26 -9.90 2.74 -19.65
C ALA A 26 -9.00 3.35 -18.56
N GLY A 27 -9.18 2.94 -17.32
CA GLY A 27 -8.32 3.38 -16.23
C GLY A 27 -8.97 3.39 -14.84
N ALA A 28 -9.81 2.42 -14.51
CA ALA A 28 -10.01 2.05 -13.12
C ALA A 28 -9.18 0.79 -12.89
N ALA A 29 -8.12 0.89 -12.09
CA ALA A 29 -7.46 -0.28 -11.56
C ALA A 29 -8.50 -1.03 -10.72
N VAL A 30 -9.00 -2.14 -11.26
CA VAL A 30 -9.81 -3.07 -10.47
C VAL A 30 -8.84 -3.74 -9.51
N THR A 31 -8.79 -3.27 -8.27
CA THR A 31 -8.17 -4.01 -7.18
C THR A 31 -9.07 -5.22 -6.92
N LEU A 32 -8.80 -6.33 -7.62
CA LEU A 32 -9.49 -7.59 -7.40
C LEU A 32 -9.08 -8.14 -6.02
N ASN A 33 -9.78 -7.72 -4.97
CA ASN A 33 -9.90 -8.55 -3.77
C ASN A 33 -10.80 -9.72 -4.13
N ASN A 34 -10.23 -10.73 -4.75
CA ASN A 34 -10.97 -11.95 -5.03
C ASN A 34 -11.10 -12.74 -3.73
N ALA A 35 -11.99 -12.31 -2.84
CA ALA A 35 -12.60 -13.22 -1.89
C ALA A 35 -13.30 -14.31 -2.72
N ILE A 36 -12.67 -15.47 -2.84
CA ILE A 36 -13.28 -16.61 -3.53
C ILE A 36 -14.40 -17.09 -2.62
N ALA A 37 -15.64 -16.76 -2.99
CA ALA A 37 -16.85 -17.21 -2.32
C ALA A 37 -17.55 -18.27 -3.16
N ASN A 38 -17.96 -19.38 -2.55
CA ASN A 38 -18.78 -20.40 -3.16
C ASN A 38 -20.10 -20.54 -2.40
N GLN A 39 -21.22 -20.59 -3.12
CA GLN A 39 -22.54 -20.85 -2.58
C GLN A 39 -23.30 -21.74 -3.57
N ALA A 40 -23.76 -22.89 -3.11
CA ALA A 40 -24.61 -23.77 -3.90
C ALA A 40 -26.06 -23.27 -3.89
N GLN A 41 -26.79 -23.51 -4.98
CA GLN A 41 -28.21 -23.23 -5.08
C GLN A 41 -28.96 -24.47 -5.57
N ALA A 42 -30.11 -24.75 -4.96
CA ALA A 42 -31.07 -25.73 -5.42
C ALA A 42 -32.34 -25.02 -5.90
N SER A 43 -32.85 -25.40 -7.07
CA SER A 43 -34.11 -24.90 -7.61
C SER A 43 -35.09 -26.07 -7.73
N PHE A 44 -36.31 -25.92 -7.22
CA PHE A 44 -37.33 -26.97 -7.22
C PHE A 44 -38.73 -26.36 -7.37
N ILE A 45 -39.72 -27.19 -7.71
CA ILE A 45 -41.13 -26.79 -7.70
C ILE A 45 -41.69 -27.14 -6.32
N GLU A 46 -42.23 -26.16 -5.60
CA GLU A 46 -42.89 -26.41 -4.33
C GLU A 46 -44.19 -27.19 -4.53
N ALA A 47 -44.32 -28.34 -3.89
CA ALA A 47 -45.49 -29.20 -4.03
C ALA A 47 -46.81 -28.53 -3.59
N ALA A 48 -46.75 -27.59 -2.64
CA ALA A 48 -47.93 -26.89 -2.11
C ALA A 48 -48.39 -25.72 -2.99
N SER A 49 -47.46 -25.04 -3.66
CA SER A 49 -47.75 -23.79 -4.40
C SER A 49 -47.65 -23.97 -5.93
N SER A 50 -47.07 -25.08 -6.40
CA SER A 50 -46.70 -25.32 -7.80
C SER A 50 -45.87 -24.20 -8.43
N LYS A 51 -45.16 -23.42 -7.59
CA LYS A 51 -44.26 -22.35 -8.00
C LYS A 51 -42.82 -22.82 -7.92
N ASN A 52 -41.97 -22.23 -8.76
CA ASN A 52 -40.53 -22.39 -8.63
C ASN A 52 -40.07 -21.75 -7.31
N ALA A 53 -39.28 -22.49 -6.54
CA ALA A 53 -38.61 -22.06 -5.34
C ALA A 53 -37.10 -22.30 -5.46
N THR A 54 -36.31 -21.48 -4.79
CA THR A 54 -34.86 -21.60 -4.71
C THR A 54 -34.43 -21.65 -3.25
N LEU A 55 -33.45 -22.51 -2.96
CA LEU A 55 -32.78 -22.60 -1.67
C LEU A 55 -31.28 -22.47 -1.89
N ASN A 56 -30.63 -21.57 -1.16
CA ASN A 56 -29.18 -21.40 -1.20
C ASN A 56 -28.54 -22.12 -0.01
N SER A 57 -27.36 -22.72 -0.22
CA SER A 57 -26.51 -23.20 0.87
C SER A 57 -25.88 -22.04 1.65
N ASN A 58 -25.07 -22.35 2.66
CA ASN A 58 -24.15 -21.37 3.23
C ASN A 58 -23.13 -20.90 2.16
N LYS A 59 -22.72 -19.64 2.28
CA LYS A 59 -21.60 -19.06 1.54
C LYS A 59 -20.31 -19.45 2.25
N VAL A 60 -19.34 -19.97 1.51
CA VAL A 60 -18.01 -20.35 2.02
C VAL A 60 -16.98 -19.46 1.35
N ARG A 61 -16.11 -18.82 2.15
CA ARG A 61 -15.04 -17.94 1.66
C ARG A 61 -13.66 -18.52 1.93
N VAL A 62 -12.75 -18.29 0.99
CA VAL A 62 -11.32 -18.43 1.26
C VAL A 62 -10.87 -17.26 2.12
N VAL A 63 -10.29 -17.55 3.28
CA VAL A 63 -9.71 -16.55 4.18
C VAL A 63 -8.20 -16.52 3.96
N PRO A 64 -7.66 -15.58 3.14
CA PRO A 64 -6.22 -15.43 3.01
C PRO A 64 -5.58 -14.97 4.33
N PRO A 65 -4.27 -15.20 4.53
CA PRO A 65 -3.56 -14.62 5.65
C PRO A 65 -3.68 -13.11 5.68
N THR A 66 -3.81 -12.57 6.89
CA THR A 66 -3.85 -11.13 7.12
C THR A 66 -2.54 -10.50 6.67
N THR A 67 -2.62 -9.34 6.01
CA THR A 67 -1.44 -8.54 5.64
C THR A 67 -1.63 -7.11 6.07
N ILE A 68 -0.53 -6.39 6.29
CA ILE A 68 -0.51 -4.97 6.61
C ILE A 68 0.63 -4.28 5.85
N ARG A 69 0.38 -3.09 5.31
CA ARG A 69 1.33 -2.35 4.48
C ARG A 69 1.25 -0.85 4.76
N TYR A 70 2.39 -0.19 4.60
CA TYR A 70 2.52 1.26 4.65
C TYR A 70 2.50 1.86 3.24
N TYR A 71 2.02 3.09 3.11
CA TYR A 71 1.93 3.80 1.84
C TYR A 71 2.33 5.27 2.01
N ARG A 72 2.79 5.86 0.90
CA ARG A 72 3.23 7.26 0.84
C ARG A 72 2.11 8.23 0.43
N ASP A 73 1.00 7.70 -0.05
CA ASP A 73 -0.14 8.45 -0.57
C ASP A 73 -1.47 7.94 -0.01
N ASP A 74 -2.48 8.82 -0.04
CA ASP A 74 -3.84 8.55 0.45
C ASP A 74 -4.67 7.66 -0.50
N GLN A 75 -4.16 7.37 -1.70
CA GLN A 75 -4.75 6.43 -2.66
C GLN A 75 -4.23 5.00 -2.46
N PHE A 76 -3.32 4.78 -1.50
CA PHE A 76 -2.75 3.47 -1.18
C PHE A 76 -2.13 2.79 -2.42
N SER A 77 -1.52 3.58 -3.30
CA SER A 77 -0.96 3.10 -4.57
C SER A 77 0.57 2.93 -4.53
N ASN A 78 1.28 3.71 -3.72
CA ASN A 78 2.73 3.65 -3.59
C ASN A 78 3.12 3.10 -2.21
N GLU A 79 3.44 1.82 -2.15
CA GLU A 79 3.90 1.16 -0.93
C GLU A 79 5.20 1.79 -0.40
N ALA A 80 5.28 1.96 0.92
CA ALA A 80 6.41 2.54 1.61
C ALA A 80 7.18 1.45 2.37
N LEU A 81 8.47 1.29 2.06
CA LEU A 81 9.41 0.46 2.83
C LEU A 81 10.30 1.31 3.75
N ALA A 82 10.35 2.62 3.50
CA ALA A 82 11.06 3.59 4.31
C ALA A 82 10.39 4.95 4.25
N SER A 83 10.54 5.76 5.29
CA SER A 83 10.05 7.12 5.40
C SER A 83 11.03 8.03 6.12
N ARG A 84 10.71 9.31 6.22
CA ARG A 84 11.42 10.29 7.04
C ARG A 84 10.53 10.76 8.17
N ILE A 85 11.15 11.24 9.24
CA ILE A 85 10.46 11.90 10.35
C ILE A 85 9.59 13.05 9.81
N GLY A 86 8.34 13.13 10.27
CA GLY A 86 7.40 14.18 9.89
C GLY A 86 6.71 13.99 8.54
N ARG A 87 7.05 12.94 7.78
CA ARG A 87 6.35 12.63 6.52
C ARG A 87 5.06 11.86 6.79
N GLN A 88 4.07 12.12 5.94
CA GLN A 88 2.77 11.48 6.01
C GLN A 88 2.90 9.99 5.69
N LEU A 89 2.22 9.17 6.47
CA LEU A 89 2.16 7.72 6.28
C LEU A 89 0.72 7.26 6.30
N PHE A 90 0.40 6.35 5.40
CA PHE A 90 -0.92 5.71 5.31
C PHE A 90 -0.74 4.22 5.54
N VAL A 91 -1.72 3.56 6.17
CA VAL A 91 -1.64 2.12 6.51
C VAL A 91 -2.93 1.43 6.11
N GLN A 92 -2.78 0.31 5.41
CA GLN A 92 -3.88 -0.56 5.02
C GLN A 92 -3.59 -2.00 5.46
N ALA A 93 -4.60 -2.65 5.99
CA ALA A 93 -4.60 -4.09 6.24
C ALA A 93 -5.59 -4.79 5.30
N SER A 94 -5.22 -5.97 4.81
CA SER A 94 -6.16 -6.92 4.22
C SER A 94 -6.38 -8.02 5.24
N ALA A 95 -7.62 -8.12 5.74
CA ALA A 95 -7.96 -8.91 6.93
C ALA A 95 -9.33 -9.57 6.77
N GLU A 96 -9.46 -10.52 5.83
CA GLU A 96 -10.74 -11.16 5.50
C GLU A 96 -11.42 -11.83 6.71
N ALA A 97 -10.66 -12.35 7.68
CA ALA A 97 -11.26 -12.98 8.86
C ALA A 97 -11.95 -11.98 9.81
N CYS A 98 -11.69 -10.67 9.65
CA CYS A 98 -12.34 -9.58 10.38
C CYS A 98 -13.48 -8.92 9.60
N ASN A 99 -13.73 -9.34 8.36
CA ASN A 99 -14.89 -8.96 7.54
C ASN A 99 -15.99 -10.03 7.78
N ALA A 100 -16.87 -9.78 8.73
CA ALA A 100 -17.81 -10.77 9.27
C ALA A 100 -19.27 -10.47 8.91
N ASP A 101 -19.65 -9.20 8.82
CA ASP A 101 -20.97 -8.70 8.44
C ASP A 101 -20.91 -8.10 7.04
N GLU A 102 -21.50 -8.80 6.07
CA GLU A 102 -21.48 -8.37 4.66
C GLU A 102 -22.22 -7.05 4.38
N THR A 103 -22.87 -6.45 5.39
CA THR A 103 -23.70 -5.25 5.25
C THR A 103 -23.20 -4.04 6.03
N ALA A 104 -22.22 -4.24 6.92
CA ALA A 104 -21.64 -3.18 7.72
C ALA A 104 -20.22 -2.84 7.23
N ASN A 105 -19.69 -1.70 7.67
CA ASN A 105 -18.26 -1.47 7.59
C ASN A 105 -17.67 -1.80 8.97
N GLU A 106 -16.76 -2.76 9.02
CA GLU A 106 -16.16 -3.18 10.27
C GLU A 106 -14.98 -2.29 10.67
N GLN A 107 -14.59 -2.40 11.93
CA GLN A 107 -13.38 -1.74 12.44
C GLN A 107 -12.45 -2.75 13.07
N VAL A 108 -11.16 -2.54 12.83
CA VAL A 108 -10.06 -3.31 13.43
C VAL A 108 -9.08 -2.36 14.09
N ARG A 109 -8.39 -2.82 15.13
CA ARG A 109 -7.35 -2.04 15.79
C ARG A 109 -5.98 -2.43 15.26
N ILE A 110 -5.26 -1.44 14.75
CA ILE A 110 -3.87 -1.55 14.35
C ILE A 110 -3.02 -0.84 15.41
N SER A 111 -1.98 -1.51 15.88
CA SER A 111 -0.95 -0.86 16.70
C SER A 111 0.31 -0.64 15.88
N ILE A 112 1.01 0.46 16.14
CA ILE A 112 2.28 0.76 15.51
C ILE A 112 3.25 1.17 16.60
N ALA A 113 4.43 0.56 16.63
CA ALA A 113 5.45 0.86 17.63
C ALA A 113 6.78 1.28 16.99
N SER A 114 7.44 2.25 17.61
CA SER A 114 8.85 2.55 17.35
C SER A 114 9.74 1.53 18.06
N LYS A 115 10.76 1.05 17.35
CA LYS A 115 11.75 0.14 17.93
C LYS A 115 12.73 0.86 18.85
N LEU A 116 13.16 2.07 18.48
CA LEU A 116 14.22 2.78 19.21
C LEU A 116 13.68 3.60 20.40
N THR A 117 12.54 4.27 20.25
CA THR A 117 11.97 5.05 21.36
C THR A 117 11.08 4.20 22.27
N GLY A 118 10.53 3.11 21.74
CA GLY A 118 9.52 2.31 22.43
C GLY A 118 8.13 2.95 22.44
N ASP A 119 7.94 4.05 21.72
CA ASP A 119 6.64 4.67 21.55
C ASP A 119 5.66 3.73 20.85
N MET A 120 4.38 3.78 21.24
CA MET A 120 3.35 2.88 20.72
C MET A 120 2.01 3.57 20.59
N GLU A 121 1.48 3.53 19.37
CA GLU A 121 0.24 4.18 18.99
C GLU A 121 -0.80 3.17 18.51
N TRP A 122 -2.07 3.43 18.81
CA TRP A 122 -3.21 2.63 18.37
C TRP A 122 -4.11 3.42 17.45
N PHE A 123 -4.51 2.78 16.36
CA PHE A 123 -5.35 3.36 15.34
C PHE A 123 -6.51 2.43 15.05
N ASP A 124 -7.71 2.99 15.06
CA ASP A 124 -8.89 2.29 14.57
C ASP A 124 -8.92 2.43 13.04
N ALA A 125 -8.82 1.29 12.35
CA ALA A 125 -8.90 1.19 10.91
C ALA A 125 -10.30 0.73 10.52
N SER A 126 -10.91 1.45 9.58
CA SER A 126 -12.26 1.15 9.08
C SER A 126 -12.16 0.38 7.78
N GLU A 127 -13.08 -0.55 7.60
CA GLU A 127 -13.28 -1.20 6.32
C GLU A 127 -13.63 -0.18 5.24
N THR A 128 -13.12 -0.38 4.02
CA THR A 128 -13.31 0.56 2.90
C THR A 128 -14.72 0.58 2.32
N GLY A 129 -15.55 -0.39 2.71
CA GLY A 129 -16.94 -0.56 2.34
C GLY A 129 -17.43 -1.90 2.87
N PRO A 130 -18.73 -2.21 2.78
CA PRO A 130 -19.22 -3.49 3.24
C PRO A 130 -18.59 -4.62 2.47
N ASP A 131 -18.16 -5.65 3.19
CA ASP A 131 -17.67 -6.91 2.63
C ASP A 131 -16.41 -6.80 1.75
N THR A 132 -15.53 -5.83 2.00
CA THR A 132 -14.31 -5.64 1.19
C THR A 132 -13.08 -6.38 1.73
N GLY A 133 -13.05 -6.67 3.03
CA GLY A 133 -11.88 -7.23 3.72
C GLY A 133 -10.67 -6.31 3.79
N LEU A 134 -10.80 -5.03 3.38
CA LEU A 134 -9.73 -4.03 3.41
C LEU A 134 -10.02 -2.97 4.45
N PHE A 135 -9.07 -2.80 5.37
CA PHE A 135 -9.17 -1.86 6.48
C PHE A 135 -8.11 -0.79 6.33
N ARG A 136 -8.52 0.48 6.41
CA ARG A 136 -7.63 1.64 6.31
C ARG A 136 -7.72 2.49 7.56
N ILE A 137 -6.57 2.97 8.04
CA ILE A 137 -6.58 4.05 9.01
C ILE A 137 -7.12 5.30 8.28
N PRO A 138 -8.22 5.92 8.72
CA PRO A 138 -8.89 7.00 7.98
C PRO A 138 -8.10 8.32 7.99
N ARG A 139 -7.05 8.40 8.80
CA ARG A 139 -6.15 9.54 8.94
C ARG A 139 -4.71 9.11 8.65
N GLN A 140 -3.89 10.07 8.26
CA GLN A 140 -2.45 9.88 8.22
C GLN A 140 -1.88 9.53 9.60
N VAL A 141 -0.91 8.61 9.61
CA VAL A 141 -0.03 8.33 10.73
C VAL A 141 1.08 9.37 10.71
N MET A 142 1.15 10.19 11.76
CA MET A 142 2.16 11.22 11.90
C MET A 142 3.35 10.68 12.68
N THR A 143 4.54 11.11 12.30
CA THR A 143 5.77 10.86 13.06
C THR A 143 6.39 12.18 13.49
N MET A 144 7.07 12.18 14.63
CA MET A 144 7.82 13.32 15.15
C MET A 144 9.16 12.85 15.71
N ASP A 145 10.12 13.76 15.79
CA ASP A 145 11.41 13.46 16.41
C ASP A 145 11.22 13.12 17.90
N GLY A 146 11.64 11.93 18.28
CA GLY A 146 11.57 11.37 19.63
C GLY A 146 12.77 11.68 20.51
N GLY A 147 13.53 12.74 20.22
CA GLY A 147 14.54 13.27 21.15
C GLY A 147 13.95 13.73 22.50
N VAL A 148 12.62 13.91 22.55
CA VAL A 148 11.84 14.10 23.79
C VAL A 148 11.18 12.77 24.18
N ARG A 149 10.93 12.55 25.48
CA ARG A 149 10.32 11.31 25.99
C ARG A 149 9.04 10.95 25.20
N PRO A 150 8.92 9.71 24.68
CA PRO A 150 7.74 9.28 23.95
C PRO A 150 6.49 9.27 24.83
N VAL A 151 5.32 9.49 24.21
CA VAL A 151 4.02 9.59 24.86
C VAL A 151 3.04 8.63 24.18
N PRO A 152 3.01 7.36 24.60
CA PRO A 152 2.15 6.36 23.98
C PRO A 152 0.65 6.73 24.06
N GLY A 153 -0.04 6.54 22.94
CA GLY A 153 -1.49 6.74 22.81
C GLY A 153 -1.91 8.18 22.51
N ASP A 154 -0.98 9.07 22.15
CA ASP A 154 -1.30 10.46 21.77
C ASP A 154 -1.63 10.63 20.28
N GLY A 155 -1.48 9.55 19.50
CA GLY A 155 -1.73 9.48 18.07
C GLY A 155 -0.55 9.93 17.20
N ILE A 156 0.61 10.26 17.75
CA ILE A 156 1.80 10.73 17.03
C ILE A 156 2.98 9.84 17.40
N LEU A 157 3.57 9.15 16.43
CA LEU A 157 4.73 8.31 16.70
C LEU A 157 6.00 9.14 16.88
N GLN A 158 6.54 9.18 18.09
CA GLN A 158 7.87 9.71 18.34
C GLN A 158 8.93 8.68 17.97
N VAL A 159 9.78 9.02 16.99
CA VAL A 159 10.73 8.11 16.35
C VAL A 159 12.11 8.75 16.26
N LEU A 160 13.14 7.94 15.99
CA LEU A 160 14.49 8.43 15.76
C LEU A 160 14.98 8.11 14.34
N LYS A 161 16.12 8.67 13.95
CA LYS A 161 16.79 8.27 12.71
C LYS A 161 17.30 6.83 12.81
N ASN A 162 17.24 6.09 11.71
CA ASN A 162 17.48 4.64 11.64
C ASN A 162 16.55 3.80 12.54
N ASP A 163 15.38 4.32 12.85
CA ASP A 163 14.36 3.58 13.59
C ASP A 163 13.61 2.63 12.66
N THR A 164 12.87 1.70 13.25
CA THR A 164 11.96 0.80 12.55
C THR A 164 10.60 0.90 13.21
N LEU A 165 9.61 1.33 12.44
CA LEU A 165 8.21 1.23 12.83
C LEU A 165 7.70 -0.17 12.56
N MET A 166 6.96 -0.72 13.52
CA MET A 166 6.39 -2.05 13.45
C MET A 166 4.87 -1.96 13.62
N ALA A 167 4.13 -2.06 12.51
CA ALA A 167 2.68 -2.16 12.52
C ALA A 167 2.24 -3.59 12.78
N ARG A 168 1.22 -3.75 13.62
CA ARG A 168 0.63 -5.01 14.03
C ARG A 168 -0.89 -4.96 13.96
N ILE A 169 -1.46 -6.01 13.41
CA ILE A 169 -2.88 -6.34 13.51
C ILE A 169 -3.00 -7.74 14.09
N GLU A 170 -3.87 -7.87 15.08
CA GLU A 170 -4.11 -9.12 15.83
C GLU A 170 -5.60 -9.45 15.77
N ASN A 171 -5.95 -10.67 16.18
CA ASN A 171 -7.34 -11.14 16.28
C ASN A 171 -8.16 -11.16 14.98
N CYS A 172 -7.51 -11.08 13.81
CA CYS A 172 -8.14 -11.24 12.50
C CYS A 172 -7.79 -12.58 11.85
N GLY A 173 -7.93 -13.69 12.59
CA GLY A 173 -7.64 -15.06 12.13
C GLY A 173 -6.14 -15.39 12.10
N SER A 174 -5.31 -14.45 11.65
CA SER A 174 -3.84 -14.52 11.75
C SER A 174 -3.26 -13.18 12.18
N ALA A 175 -2.15 -13.19 12.92
CA ALA A 175 -1.43 -11.97 13.20
C ALA A 175 -0.64 -11.54 11.96
N ALA A 176 -0.64 -10.24 11.65
CA ALA A 176 0.21 -9.68 10.61
C ALA A 176 1.08 -8.57 11.17
N VAL A 177 2.30 -8.51 10.63
CA VAL A 177 3.33 -7.54 11.01
C VAL A 177 3.85 -6.90 9.74
N SER A 178 4.09 -5.59 9.78
CA SER A 178 4.82 -4.88 8.74
C SER A 178 5.86 -3.97 9.35
N MET A 179 6.97 -3.77 8.62
CA MET A 179 8.08 -2.94 9.06
C MET A 179 8.29 -1.78 8.09
N LEU A 180 8.56 -0.60 8.63
CA LEU A 180 8.92 0.60 7.88
C LEU A 180 10.17 1.23 8.50
N LEU A 181 11.20 1.48 7.69
CA LEU A 181 12.41 2.15 8.16
C LEU A 181 12.20 3.66 8.25
N ILE A 182 12.71 4.31 9.30
CA ILE A 182 12.71 5.77 9.44
C ILE A 182 14.12 6.31 9.26
N ASP A 183 14.29 7.22 8.29
CA ASP A 183 15.56 7.83 7.91
C ASP A 183 16.71 6.80 7.87
N PRO A 184 16.60 5.72 7.08
CA PRO A 184 17.66 4.71 7.02
C PRO A 184 18.92 5.30 6.37
N SER A 185 20.07 4.98 6.94
CA SER A 185 21.40 5.34 6.44
C SER A 185 22.30 4.11 6.45
N GLY A 186 23.25 4.06 5.51
CA GLY A 186 24.33 3.10 5.51
C GLY A 186 25.50 3.59 6.37
N ILE A 187 26.35 2.67 6.82
CA ILE A 187 27.61 2.97 7.52
C ILE A 187 28.73 2.23 6.80
N VAL A 188 29.85 2.90 6.56
CA VAL A 188 31.13 2.25 6.26
C VAL A 188 31.90 2.09 7.57
N PHE A 189 32.38 0.89 7.86
CA PHE A 189 33.12 0.58 9.08
C PHE A 189 34.33 -0.33 8.79
N ASP A 190 35.33 -0.28 9.66
CA ASP A 190 36.48 -1.18 9.61
C ASP A 190 36.13 -2.53 10.25
N SER A 191 36.19 -3.60 9.47
CA SER A 191 35.91 -4.96 9.94
C SER A 191 36.85 -5.50 11.04
N ARG A 192 37.99 -4.85 11.30
CA ARG A 192 38.96 -5.25 12.34
C ARG A 192 38.67 -4.57 13.67
N SER A 193 38.26 -3.30 13.65
CA SER A 193 38.01 -2.51 14.87
C SER A 193 36.52 -2.27 15.15
N ASP A 194 35.65 -2.57 14.20
CA ASP A 194 34.22 -2.20 14.17
C ASP A 194 33.97 -0.68 14.27
N GLU A 195 35.00 0.15 14.02
CA GLU A 195 34.87 1.61 14.06
C GLU A 195 34.36 2.17 12.73
N PRO A 196 33.55 3.24 12.74
CA PRO A 196 33.10 3.90 11.51
C PRO A 196 34.27 4.54 10.75
N VAL A 197 34.27 4.43 9.42
CA VAL A 197 35.29 5.03 8.56
C VAL A 197 34.78 6.34 7.99
N ALA A 198 35.37 7.44 8.44
CA ALA A 198 35.14 8.76 7.89
C ALA A 198 35.91 8.98 6.58
N GLY A 199 35.31 9.71 5.63
CA GLY A 199 36.00 10.10 4.39
C GLY A 199 36.03 9.04 3.29
N ALA A 200 35.46 7.86 3.50
CA ALA A 200 35.22 6.89 2.43
C ALA A 200 34.22 7.46 1.41
N THR A 201 34.46 7.26 0.12
CA THR A 201 33.51 7.60 -0.94
C THR A 201 32.64 6.40 -1.26
N VAL A 202 31.33 6.60 -1.32
CA VAL A 202 30.35 5.57 -1.68
C VAL A 202 29.61 6.03 -2.93
N ALA A 203 29.62 5.21 -3.98
CA ALA A 203 28.86 5.42 -5.20
C ALA A 203 27.79 4.34 -5.36
N ILE A 204 26.59 4.73 -5.80
CA ILE A 204 25.51 3.79 -6.13
C ILE A 204 25.41 3.60 -7.65
N ILE A 205 25.52 2.34 -8.07
CA ILE A 205 25.48 1.92 -9.47
C ILE A 205 24.19 1.15 -9.73
N ASP A 206 23.46 1.53 -10.77
CA ASP A 206 22.32 0.75 -11.25
C ASP A 206 22.82 -0.39 -12.13
N ALA A 207 22.80 -1.62 -11.60
CA ALA A 207 23.27 -2.81 -12.28
C ALA A 207 22.27 -3.34 -13.33
N SER A 208 21.03 -2.84 -13.33
CA SER A 208 19.95 -3.26 -14.22
C SER A 208 19.66 -2.27 -15.34
N GLY A 209 19.88 -0.98 -15.09
CA GLY A 209 19.50 0.13 -15.95
C GLY A 209 18.05 0.61 -15.75
N GLU A 210 17.23 -0.10 -14.97
CA GLU A 210 15.80 0.20 -14.80
C GLU A 210 15.55 1.57 -14.12
N GLY A 211 16.44 1.95 -13.21
CA GLY A 211 16.35 3.19 -12.44
C GLY A 211 17.15 4.36 -13.00
N ASN A 212 17.91 4.18 -14.08
CA ASN A 212 18.73 5.25 -14.67
C ASN A 212 18.51 5.46 -16.19
N GLY A 213 17.35 5.05 -16.71
CA GLY A 213 16.97 5.29 -18.11
C GLY A 213 17.55 4.29 -19.10
N GLY A 214 17.83 3.06 -18.65
CA GLY A 214 18.30 1.94 -19.47
C GLY A 214 19.83 1.77 -19.51
N ASN A 215 20.58 2.53 -18.71
CA ASN A 215 22.05 2.49 -18.71
C ASN A 215 22.59 1.49 -17.67
N ALA A 216 22.43 0.19 -17.96
CA ALA A 216 22.90 -0.87 -17.08
C ALA A 216 24.41 -0.76 -16.77
N GLY A 217 24.76 -0.78 -15.48
CA GLY A 217 26.12 -0.61 -14.98
C GLY A 217 26.57 0.85 -14.80
N GLY A 218 25.73 1.82 -15.17
CA GLY A 218 26.00 3.25 -14.97
C GLY A 218 25.60 3.77 -13.59
N PRO A 219 25.90 5.05 -13.29
CA PRO A 219 25.45 5.71 -12.05
C PRO A 219 23.94 5.63 -11.89
N ALA A 220 23.46 5.43 -10.67
CA ALA A 220 22.04 5.46 -10.39
C ALA A 220 21.51 6.91 -10.45
N LYS A 221 20.22 7.06 -10.79
CA LYS A 221 19.55 8.35 -10.63
C LYS A 221 19.02 8.44 -9.20
N VAL A 222 19.65 9.27 -8.39
CA VAL A 222 19.25 9.50 -7.00
C VAL A 222 18.43 10.78 -6.91
N PHE A 223 17.41 10.75 -6.06
CA PHE A 223 16.62 11.92 -5.72
C PHE A 223 16.65 12.14 -4.21
N SER A 224 16.60 13.40 -3.81
CA SER A 224 16.19 13.76 -2.46
C SER A 224 14.69 13.50 -2.28
N ASN A 225 14.23 13.51 -1.04
CA ASN A 225 12.85 13.14 -0.67
C ASN A 225 11.78 14.16 -1.14
N ASP A 226 12.20 15.31 -1.66
CA ASP A 226 11.36 16.29 -2.34
C ASP A 226 11.35 16.10 -3.87
N GLY A 227 12.03 15.06 -4.37
CA GLY A 227 12.12 14.74 -5.79
C GLY A 227 13.18 15.54 -6.54
N ALA A 228 13.97 16.39 -5.87
CA ALA A 228 15.09 17.06 -6.52
C ALA A 228 16.23 16.05 -6.80
N PRO A 229 17.05 16.26 -7.85
CA PRO A 229 18.22 15.42 -8.08
C PRO A 229 19.18 15.47 -6.89
N ALA A 230 19.69 14.31 -6.50
CA ALA A 230 20.70 14.13 -5.46
C ALA A 230 21.93 13.41 -6.05
N PRO A 231 23.11 13.53 -5.42
CA PRO A 231 24.31 12.90 -5.93
C PRO A 231 24.23 11.37 -5.83
N ASP A 232 24.73 10.68 -6.85
CA ASP A 232 24.93 9.22 -6.87
C ASP A 232 26.22 8.78 -6.16
N THR A 233 27.06 9.73 -5.77
CA THR A 233 28.31 9.52 -5.06
C THR A 233 28.40 10.47 -3.87
N VAL A 234 28.64 9.93 -2.68
CA VAL A 234 28.70 10.67 -1.41
C VAL A 234 29.95 10.29 -0.63
N THR A 235 30.40 11.20 0.24
CA THR A 235 31.49 10.93 1.18
C THR A 235 30.93 10.72 2.57
N THR A 236 31.39 9.69 3.25
CA THR A 236 30.98 9.36 4.61
C THR A 236 31.40 10.44 5.62
N GLY A 237 30.50 10.73 6.56
CA GLY A 237 30.75 11.65 7.67
C GLY A 237 31.70 11.08 8.73
N ALA A 238 31.94 11.84 9.80
CA ALA A 238 32.76 11.39 10.93
C ALA A 238 32.24 10.12 11.62
N ASP A 239 30.94 9.86 11.49
CA ASP A 239 30.24 8.67 11.98
C ASP A 239 30.15 7.54 10.93
N GLY A 240 30.88 7.66 9.82
CA GLY A 240 30.92 6.68 8.74
C GLY A 240 29.62 6.60 7.92
N ARG A 241 28.64 7.47 8.17
CA ARG A 241 27.31 7.38 7.55
C ARG A 241 27.29 7.90 6.12
N PHE A 242 26.44 7.28 5.32
CA PHE A 242 26.07 7.73 3.98
C PHE A 242 24.59 7.46 3.70
N GLU A 243 23.98 8.22 2.77
CA GLU A 243 22.60 8.01 2.36
C GLU A 243 22.38 8.24 0.86
N PHE A 244 21.49 7.43 0.28
CA PHE A 244 20.89 7.65 -1.04
C PHE A 244 19.37 7.65 -0.85
N PRO A 245 18.74 8.83 -0.65
CA PRO A 245 17.39 8.90 -0.08
C PRO A 245 16.32 8.19 -0.90
N GLN A 246 16.37 8.35 -2.23
CA GLN A 246 15.43 7.71 -3.13
C GLN A 246 16.11 7.30 -4.44
N VAL A 247 15.86 6.05 -4.83
CA VAL A 247 16.19 5.49 -6.14
C VAL A 247 14.95 4.82 -6.72
N GLY A 248 14.92 4.64 -8.04
CA GLY A 248 13.88 3.86 -8.70
C GLY A 248 13.87 2.40 -8.24
N ALA A 249 12.85 1.65 -8.64
CA ALA A 249 12.91 0.20 -8.54
C ALA A 249 14.01 -0.32 -9.49
N GLY A 250 14.79 -1.28 -9.03
CA GLY A 250 15.87 -1.86 -9.81
C GLY A 250 16.87 -2.62 -8.96
N ARG A 251 17.92 -3.14 -9.60
CA ARG A 251 19.02 -3.82 -8.92
C ARG A 251 20.22 -2.92 -8.84
N TYR A 252 20.67 -2.62 -7.62
CA TYR A 252 21.76 -1.70 -7.34
C TYR A 252 22.97 -2.41 -6.73
N ARG A 253 24.14 -1.79 -6.90
CA ARG A 253 25.38 -2.15 -6.20
C ARG A 253 26.02 -0.89 -5.65
N LEU A 254 26.52 -0.97 -4.42
CA LEU A 254 27.37 0.07 -3.83
C LEU A 254 28.84 -0.21 -4.18
N VAL A 255 29.55 0.84 -4.59
CA VAL A 255 31.01 0.84 -4.77
C VAL A 255 31.59 1.75 -3.71
N VAL A 256 32.40 1.17 -2.82
CA VAL A 256 33.01 1.89 -1.70
C VAL A 256 34.50 2.02 -1.97
N THR A 257 35.01 3.25 -1.94
CA THR A 257 36.43 3.57 -2.02
C THR A 257 36.88 4.10 -0.66
N PRO A 258 37.77 3.40 0.05
CA PRO A 258 38.27 3.86 1.34
C PRO A 258 39.09 5.15 1.21
N PRO A 259 39.21 5.95 2.29
CA PRO A 259 40.10 7.11 2.29
C PRO A 259 41.57 6.66 2.23
N PRO A 260 42.53 7.52 1.83
CA PRO A 260 43.94 7.14 1.63
C PRO A 260 44.67 6.56 2.84
N SER A 261 44.12 6.70 4.05
CA SER A 261 44.68 6.13 5.29
C SER A 261 44.22 4.70 5.58
N TYR A 262 43.39 4.12 4.71
CA TYR A 262 42.81 2.78 4.83
C TYR A 262 43.20 1.96 3.60
N ASP A 263 44.15 1.03 3.78
CA ASP A 263 44.59 0.03 2.79
C ASP A 263 44.01 -1.36 3.09
#